data_AF-A0A1B2EPI7-F1
#
_entry.id   AF-A0A1B2EPI7-F1
#
_cell.length_a   1.000
_cell.length_b   1.000
_cell.length_c   1.000
_cell.angle_alpha   90.00
_cell.angle_beta   90.00
_cell.angle_gamma   90.00
#
_symmetry.space_group_name_H-M   'P 1'
#
loop_
_entity.id
_entity.type
_entity.pdbx_description
1 polymer ?
#
loop_
_entity_poly.entity_id
_entity_poly.type
_entity_poly.pdbx_seq_one_letter_code
_entity_poly.pdbx_strand_id
1 'polypeptide(L)'
;MQGNNQTIQGLVGEALRESTDLAQKELTLFRTEISQNIRTLFLGLAMVVVAAIFAIAALMLLTESLVEWLATVVNSEALAALIVGGVMALIAIGLGLWGRSTMTSSSLAPERTMRSLKRDAEVLSERGA
;
A
#
# COMPACT_ATOMS: atom_id res chain seq x y z
N MET A 1 -10.81 -36.48 -57.94
CA MET A 1 -11.27 -36.01 -56.62
C MET A 1 -10.13 -36.21 -55.63
N GLN A 2 -9.35 -35.16 -55.32
CA GLN A 2 -8.22 -35.22 -54.39
C GLN A 2 -8.71 -34.73 -53.02
N GLY A 3 -8.89 -35.66 -52.08
CA GLY A 3 -9.51 -35.43 -50.78
C GLY A 3 -8.51 -34.94 -49.72
N ASN A 4 -8.72 -33.71 -49.25
CA ASN A 4 -8.93 -33.30 -47.86
C ASN A 4 -7.99 -33.78 -46.72
N ASN A 5 -6.74 -34.17 -47.00
CA ASN A 5 -5.76 -34.48 -45.94
C ASN A 5 -4.89 -33.28 -45.50
N GLN A 6 -5.18 -32.07 -45.99
CA GLN A 6 -4.54 -30.82 -45.53
C GLN A 6 -5.25 -30.18 -44.32
N THR A 7 -6.28 -30.84 -43.76
CA THR A 7 -7.40 -30.10 -43.15
C THR A 7 -7.59 -30.28 -41.64
N ILE A 8 -6.73 -31.00 -40.93
CA ILE A 8 -6.78 -31.10 -39.44
C ILE A 8 -5.44 -30.74 -38.79
N GLN A 9 -4.32 -31.23 -39.32
CA GLN A 9 -2.99 -30.85 -38.83
C GLN A 9 -2.70 -29.35 -39.04
N GLY A 10 -3.20 -28.77 -40.14
CA GLY A 10 -3.11 -27.33 -40.41
C GLY A 10 -3.94 -26.48 -39.43
N LEU A 11 -5.14 -26.93 -39.06
CA LEU A 11 -6.02 -26.21 -38.13
C LEU A 11 -5.48 -26.20 -36.69
N VAL A 12 -4.89 -27.31 -36.25
CA VAL A 12 -4.23 -27.39 -34.92
C VAL A 12 -2.99 -26.48 -34.89
N GLY A 13 -2.19 -26.47 -35.96
CA GLY A 13 -1.05 -25.56 -36.08
C GLY A 13 -1.46 -24.09 -36.08
N GLU A 14 -2.55 -23.75 -36.75
CA GLU A 14 -3.10 -22.39 -36.79
C GLU A 14 -3.65 -21.95 -35.42
N ALA A 15 -4.41 -22.82 -34.73
CA ALA A 15 -4.95 -22.53 -33.39
C ALA A 15 -3.85 -22.38 -32.33
N LEU A 16 -2.76 -23.16 -32.39
CA LEU A 16 -1.61 -23.00 -31.52
C LEU A 16 -0.86 -21.69 -31.80
N ARG A 17 -0.76 -21.29 -33.07
CA ARG A 17 -0.16 -20.02 -33.48
C ARG A 17 -0.99 -18.83 -33.00
N GLU A 18 -2.31 -18.90 -33.14
CA GLU A 18 -3.26 -17.89 -32.66
C GLU A 18 -3.27 -17.80 -31.12
N SER A 19 -3.21 -18.93 -30.42
CA SER A 19 -3.12 -18.95 -28.94
C SER A 19 -1.81 -18.33 -28.44
N THR A 20 -0.71 -18.56 -29.16
CA THR A 20 0.60 -17.95 -28.85
C THR A 20 0.58 -16.44 -29.10
N ASP A 21 -0.06 -15.99 -30.18
CA ASP A 21 -0.21 -14.56 -30.50
C ASP A 21 -1.11 -13.84 -29.46
N LEU A 22 -2.19 -14.48 -29.02
CA LEU A 22 -3.03 -13.99 -27.92
C LEU A 22 -2.26 -13.89 -26.60
N ALA A 23 -1.50 -14.93 -26.25
CA ALA A 23 -0.69 -14.93 -25.03
C ALA A 23 0.36 -13.82 -25.05
N GLN A 24 1.00 -13.55 -26.20
CA GLN A 24 1.94 -12.44 -26.35
C GLN A 24 1.24 -11.07 -26.23
N LYS A 25 0.04 -10.93 -26.78
CA LYS A 25 -0.79 -9.71 -26.62
C LYS A 25 -1.20 -9.49 -25.18
N GLU A 26 -1.70 -10.50 -24.47
CA GLU A 26 -2.06 -10.39 -23.05
C GLU A 26 -0.85 -10.05 -22.19
N LEU A 27 0.31 -10.65 -22.44
CA LEU A 27 1.55 -10.29 -21.74
C LEU A 27 1.97 -8.84 -22.01
N THR A 28 1.78 -8.36 -23.23
CA THR A 28 2.10 -6.97 -23.60
C THR A 28 1.13 -6.02 -22.91
N LEU A 29 -0.17 -6.32 -22.92
CA LEU A 29 -1.20 -5.55 -22.24
C LEU A 29 -0.96 -5.50 -20.73
N PHE A 30 -0.68 -6.66 -20.13
CA PHE A 30 -0.36 -6.81 -18.71
C PHE A 30 0.88 -6.00 -18.30
N ARG A 31 1.94 -6.03 -19.13
CA ARG A 31 3.13 -5.20 -18.90
C ARG A 31 2.81 -3.71 -18.97
N THR A 32 1.97 -3.29 -19.92
CA THR A 32 1.52 -1.90 -20.05
C THR A 32 0.70 -1.48 -18.83
N GLU A 33 -0.26 -2.30 -18.41
CA GLU A 33 -1.12 -2.01 -17.26
C GLU A 33 -0.32 -1.96 -15.95
N ILE A 34 0.61 -2.90 -15.73
CA ILE A 34 1.54 -2.85 -14.60
C ILE A 34 2.36 -1.57 -14.63
N SER A 35 2.95 -1.20 -15.77
CA SER A 35 3.77 0.01 -15.88
C SER A 35 2.94 1.26 -15.55
N GLN A 36 1.72 1.34 -16.05
CA GLN A 36 0.80 2.43 -15.77
C GLN A 36 0.38 2.47 -14.29
N ASN A 37 0.03 1.34 -13.70
CA ASN A 37 -0.35 1.23 -12.29
C ASN A 37 0.82 1.60 -11.36
N ILE A 38 2.03 1.12 -11.66
CA ILE A 38 3.25 1.47 -10.92
C ILE A 38 3.52 2.97 -11.02
N ARG A 39 3.41 3.57 -12.21
CA ARG A 39 3.62 5.02 -12.38
C ARG A 39 2.61 5.84 -11.58
N THR A 40 1.33 5.45 -11.59
CA THR A 40 0.29 6.11 -10.79
C THR A 40 0.55 5.96 -9.30
N LEU A 41 0.98 4.77 -8.85
CA LEU A 41 1.37 4.53 -7.46
C LEU A 41 2.55 5.41 -7.04
N PHE A 42 3.59 5.52 -7.87
CA PHE A 42 4.74 6.38 -7.60
C PHE A 42 4.34 7.85 -7.51
N LEU A 43 3.49 8.33 -8.43
CA LEU A 43 3.00 9.70 -8.39
C LEU A 43 2.15 9.95 -7.15
N GLY A 44 1.28 9.01 -6.80
CA GLY A 44 0.47 9.07 -5.57
C GLY A 44 1.34 9.13 -4.32
N LEU A 45 2.36 8.26 -4.22
CA LEU A 45 3.30 8.28 -3.11
C LEU A 45 4.10 9.58 -3.04
N ALA A 46 4.58 10.09 -4.18
CA ALA A 46 5.28 11.37 -4.24
C ALA A 46 4.39 12.52 -3.74
N MET A 47 3.12 12.56 -4.14
CA MET A 47 2.16 13.56 -3.67
C MET A 47 1.90 13.44 -2.16
N VAL A 48 1.79 12.23 -1.62
CA VAL A 48 1.63 12.01 -0.17
C VAL A 48 2.86 12.50 0.60
N VAL A 49 4.06 12.23 0.10
CA VAL A 49 5.32 12.71 0.72
C VAL A 49 5.38 14.24 0.71
N VAL A 50 5.08 14.88 -0.43
CA VAL A 50 5.04 16.34 -0.53
C VAL A 50 3.99 16.92 0.43
N ALA A 51 2.78 16.35 0.46
CA ALA A 51 1.73 16.77 1.39
C ALA A 51 2.16 16.63 2.84
N ALA A 52 2.86 15.54 3.21
CA ALA A 52 3.39 15.35 4.56
C ALA A 52 4.44 16.43 4.93
N ILE A 53 5.33 16.80 4.00
CA ILE A 53 6.31 17.88 4.22
C ILE A 53 5.59 19.20 4.49
N PHE A 54 4.60 19.55 3.66
CA PHE A 54 3.81 20.77 3.86
C PHE A 54 3.00 20.74 5.17
N ALA A 55 2.43 19.59 5.53
CA ALA A 55 1.72 19.43 6.79
C ALA A 55 2.65 19.64 7.99
N ILE A 56 3.87 19.09 7.96
CA ILE A 56 4.87 19.30 9.02
C ILE A 56 5.24 20.78 9.11
N ALA A 57 5.56 21.43 7.99
CA ALA A 57 5.91 22.85 7.96
C ALA A 57 4.78 23.74 8.49
N ALA A 58 3.54 23.47 8.06
CA ALA A 58 2.36 24.20 8.54
C ALA A 58 2.13 23.98 10.04
N LEU A 59 2.28 22.75 10.55
CA LEU A 59 2.14 22.45 11.98
C LEU A 59 3.19 23.20 12.82
N MET A 60 4.44 23.29 12.35
CA MET A 60 5.48 24.06 13.05
C MET A 60 5.10 25.55 13.12
N LEU A 61 4.75 26.14 11.98
CA LEU A 61 4.34 27.56 11.92
C LEU A 61 3.10 27.85 12.77
N LEU A 62 2.09 26.98 12.73
CA LEU A 62 0.88 27.12 13.55
C LEU A 62 1.20 26.97 15.04
N THR A 63 2.11 26.07 15.42
CA THR A 63 2.52 25.88 16.81
C THR A 63 3.23 27.12 17.33
N GLU A 64 4.21 27.65 16.58
CA GLU A 64 4.90 28.89 16.95
C GLU A 64 3.94 30.08 17.04
N SER A 65 3.08 30.26 16.04
CA SER A 65 2.07 31.32 16.04
C SER A 65 1.09 31.21 17.22
N LEU A 66 0.70 29.98 17.60
CA LEU A 66 -0.16 29.74 18.75
C LEU A 66 0.54 30.06 20.08
N VAL A 67 1.83 29.71 20.20
CA VAL A 67 2.64 30.07 21.37
C VAL A 67 2.78 31.58 21.49
N GLU A 68 3.12 32.28 20.41
CA GLU A 68 3.25 33.73 20.40
C GLU A 68 1.93 34.43 20.75
N TRP A 69 0.83 34.00 20.14
CA TRP A 69 -0.50 34.51 20.47
C TRP A 69 -0.85 34.28 21.94
N LEU A 70 -0.63 33.07 22.46
CA LEU A 70 -0.93 32.74 23.85
C LEU A 70 -0.01 33.48 24.84
N ALA A 71 1.23 33.77 24.45
CA ALA A 71 2.15 34.56 25.23
C ALA A 71 1.61 35.98 25.49
N THR A 72 0.85 36.56 24.56
CA THR A 72 0.17 37.86 24.77
C THR A 72 -0.92 37.80 25.83
N VAL A 73 -1.56 36.65 26.02
CA VAL A 73 -2.64 36.45 26.99
C VAL A 73 -2.07 36.13 28.37
N VAL A 74 -1.06 35.26 28.42
CA VAL A 74 -0.44 34.77 29.67
C VAL A 74 0.69 35.69 30.16
N ASN A 75 1.13 36.64 29.35
CA ASN A 75 2.26 37.56 29.62
C ASN A 75 3.59 36.82 29.90
N SER A 76 3.74 35.61 29.36
CA SER A 76 4.96 34.81 29.49
C SER A 76 5.06 33.82 28.35
N GLU A 77 6.11 33.95 27.55
CA GLU A 77 6.41 33.06 26.43
C GLU A 77 6.70 31.62 26.92
N ALA A 78 7.44 31.48 28.03
CA ALA A 78 7.75 30.18 28.60
C ALA A 78 6.50 29.42 29.07
N LEU A 79 5.56 30.10 29.73
CA LEU A 79 4.31 29.48 30.16
C LEU A 79 3.41 29.13 28.97
N ALA A 80 3.35 30.00 27.96
CA ALA A 80 2.60 29.72 26.73
C ALA A 80 3.16 28.49 26.00
N ALA A 81 4.48 28.40 25.83
CA ALA A 81 5.15 27.25 25.23
C ALA A 81 4.89 25.96 26.01
N LEU A 82 4.92 26.01 27.34
CA LEU A 82 4.65 24.85 28.19
C LEU A 82 3.20 24.37 28.06
N ILE A 83 2.23 25.29 27.99
CA ILE A 83 0.80 24.95 27.82
C ILE A 83 0.57 24.32 26.45
N VAL A 84 1.01 24.98 25.37
CA VAL A 84 0.81 24.48 24.00
C VAL A 84 1.53 23.15 23.80
N GLY A 85 2.79 23.06 24.22
CA GLY A 85 3.58 21.83 24.16
C GLY A 85 2.95 20.70 24.97
N GLY A 86 2.41 21.00 26.15
CA GLY A 86 1.67 20.03 26.98
C GLY A 86 0.43 19.49 26.28
N VAL A 87 -0.37 20.37 25.67
CA VAL A 87 -1.56 19.95 24.88
C VAL A 87 -1.16 19.09 23.69
N MET A 88 -0.12 19.48 22.94
CA MET A 88 0.39 18.68 21.82
C MET A 88 0.90 17.31 22.27
N ALA A 89 1.59 17.24 23.40
CA ALA A 89 2.07 15.98 23.96
C ALA A 89 0.91 15.03 24.32
N LEU A 90 -0.17 15.56 24.92
CA LEU A 90 -1.35 14.76 25.23
C LEU A 90 -2.02 14.23 23.96
N ILE A 91 -2.14 15.05 22.91
CA ILE A 91 -2.67 14.63 21.60
C ILE A 91 -1.78 13.53 21.00
N ALA A 92 -0.46 13.71 21.01
CA ALA A 92 0.50 12.75 20.47
C ALA A 92 0.43 11.39 21.20
N ILE A 93 0.34 11.40 22.52
CA ILE A 93 0.15 10.18 23.33
C ILE A 93 -1.17 9.51 22.96
N GLY A 94 -2.27 10.26 22.88
CA GLY A 94 -3.59 9.73 22.51
C GLY A 94 -3.59 9.06 21.14
N LEU A 95 -3.04 9.73 20.13
CA LEU A 95 -2.90 9.18 18.77
C LEU A 95 -1.98 7.95 18.74
N GLY A 96 -0.88 7.96 19.49
CA GLY A 96 0.05 6.83 19.57
C GLY A 96 -0.61 5.59 20.19
N LEU A 97 -1.36 5.78 21.29
CA LEU A 97 -2.12 4.70 21.92
C LEU A 97 -3.21 4.17 21.00
N TRP A 98 -3.96 5.06 20.33
CA TRP A 98 -5.00 4.67 19.38
C TRP A 98 -4.41 3.89 18.19
N GLY A 99 -3.35 4.40 17.57
CA GLY A 99 -2.64 3.73 16.47
C GLY A 99 -2.16 2.34 16.87
N ARG A 100 -1.54 2.21 18.05
CA ARG A 100 -1.13 0.92 18.60
C ARG A 100 -2.32 -0.02 18.79
N SER A 101 -3.43 0.46 19.32
CA SER A 101 -4.64 -0.35 19.55
C SER A 101 -5.23 -0.88 18.23
N THR A 102 -5.26 -0.05 17.18
CA THR A 102 -5.75 -0.41 15.85
C THR A 102 -4.85 -1.45 15.19
N MET A 103 -3.53 -1.29 15.28
CA MET A 103 -2.56 -2.26 14.76
C MET A 103 -2.60 -3.60 15.50
N THR A 104 -2.92 -3.59 16.80
CA THR A 104 -3.02 -4.81 17.60
C THR A 104 -4.35 -5.54 17.36
N SER A 105 -5.44 -4.79 17.13
CA SER A 105 -6.78 -5.34 16.87
C SER A 105 -6.93 -5.85 15.44
N SER A 106 -6.24 -5.22 14.50
CA SER A 106 -6.12 -5.69 13.12
C SER A 106 -5.03 -6.75 13.10
N SER A 107 -5.33 -8.04 13.29
CA SER A 107 -4.31 -9.08 13.11
C SER A 107 -3.83 -9.05 11.64
N LEU A 108 -2.75 -8.32 11.38
CA LEU A 108 -2.10 -8.26 10.06
C LEU A 108 -1.59 -9.64 9.62
N ALA A 109 -1.51 -10.59 10.55
CA ALA A 109 -1.41 -12.01 10.25
C ALA A 109 -2.82 -12.56 9.90
N PRO A 110 -3.10 -12.92 8.64
CA PRO A 110 -4.38 -13.52 8.30
C PRO A 110 -4.42 -14.92 8.94
N GLU A 111 -5.14 -15.08 10.04
CA GLU A 111 -5.18 -16.37 10.75
C GLU A 111 -5.64 -17.52 9.85
N ARG A 112 -6.55 -17.24 8.90
CA ARG A 112 -7.05 -18.20 7.92
C ARG A 112 -5.94 -18.66 6.98
N THR A 113 -5.20 -17.71 6.38
CA THR A 113 -4.08 -18.02 5.48
C THR A 113 -2.96 -18.74 6.20
N MET A 114 -2.66 -18.35 7.44
CA MET A 114 -1.64 -19.02 8.25
C MET A 114 -2.03 -20.45 8.60
N ARG A 115 -3.32 -20.71 8.89
CA ARG A 115 -3.85 -22.06 9.12
C ARG A 115 -3.79 -22.92 7.85
N SER A 116 -4.12 -22.36 6.69
CA SER A 116 -4.03 -23.07 5.41
C SER A 116 -2.59 -23.44 5.08
N LEU A 117 -1.64 -22.50 5.19
CA LEU A 117 -0.22 -22.77 4.93
C LEU A 117 0.37 -23.83 5.87
N LYS A 118 0.00 -23.81 7.16
CA LYS A 118 0.41 -24.85 8.10
C LYS A 118 -0.13 -26.23 7.72
N ARG A 119 -1.42 -26.29 7.34
CA ARG A 119 -2.06 -27.54 6.92
C ARG A 119 -1.44 -28.08 5.63
N ASP A 120 -1.13 -27.21 4.67
CA ASP A 120 -0.50 -27.60 3.42
C ASP A 120 0.94 -28.10 3.65
N ALA A 121 1.70 -27.47 4.56
CA ALA A 121 3.03 -27.93 4.95
C ALA A 121 3.00 -29.30 5.65
N GLU A 122 2.01 -29.54 6.51
CA GLU A 122 1.85 -30.80 7.24
C GLU A 122 1.50 -31.97 6.28
N VAL A 123 0.61 -31.73 5.32
CA VAL A 123 0.28 -32.70 4.26
C VAL A 123 1.48 -33.01 3.36
N LEU A 124 2.33 -32.02 3.08
CA LEU A 124 3.56 -32.22 2.32
C LEU A 124 4.61 -33.01 3.11
N SER A 125 4.71 -32.80 4.44
CA SER A 125 5.62 -33.57 5.30
C SER A 125 5.19 -35.03 5.49
N GLU A 126 3.89 -35.32 5.54
CA GLU A 126 3.37 -36.70 5.60
C GLU A 126 3.59 -37.48 4.31
N ARG A 127 3.64 -36.80 3.15
CA ARG A 127 3.87 -37.45 1.84
C ARG A 127 5.34 -37.63 1.49
N GLY A 128 6.23 -37.01 2.25
CA GLY A 128 7.69 -37.06 2.07
C GLY A 128 8.44 -37.97 3.06
N ALA A 129 7.73 -38.61 3.98
CA ALA A 129 8.24 -39.62 4.92
C ALA A 129 7.71 -41.02 4.54
#